data_AF-A0A167R1G4-F1
#
_entry.id   AF-A0A167R1G4-F1
#
_cell.length_a   1.000
_cell.length_b   1.000
_cell.length_c   1.000
_cell.angle_alpha   90.00
_cell.angle_beta   90.00
_cell.angle_gamma   90.00
#
_symmetry.space_group_name_H-M   'P 1'
#
loop_
_entity.id
_entity.type
_entity.pdbx_description
1 polymer ?
#
loop_
_entity_poly.entity_id
_entity_poly.type
_entity_poly.pdbx_seq_one_letter_code
_entity_poly.pdbx_strand_id
1 'polypeptide(L)'
;KIAVVGVHGWFPMKLVRSVMGEPTGTSEKFCEQMSMAAKYYFESEHGVKIHDNSITMIPLQGEGKVEERVDKLFNSLVNNPAWMSALISADVILWATHSQGTPVSTLLLRRLLDRELVNVQRQAVSLLAMAGICYGPFPTLKGSLIVKYFEADAARELFEFMDSNSTISQKFADSLGYILRRGIKTTLIGSMQDQVVPLYSAIMTGTSHPNILRGMYIDSHIYSQDDFLISIISFALRLRNVGLSDHGLLTHISEVLAGNLYSLEGGHSTIYEELDVYVIAVRHLFETAPFDLITPMEAKIDPFQSKVRLNPFYLPWAMRGIFDDTRISNDPILSQELKNLKVLYDSWSPASAKLREIKFRLEPLKAKL
;
A
#
# COMPACT_ATOMS: atom_id res chain seq x y z
N LYS A 1 -6.98 1.37 -25.36
CA LYS A 1 -6.75 -0.04 -24.95
C LYS A 1 -6.12 -0.07 -23.57
N ILE A 2 -6.55 -0.99 -22.71
CA ILE A 2 -6.11 -1.10 -21.31
C ILE A 2 -5.48 -2.49 -21.10
N ALA A 3 -4.29 -2.53 -20.51
CA ALA A 3 -3.71 -3.76 -19.97
C ALA A 3 -3.84 -3.73 -18.44
N VAL A 4 -4.34 -4.82 -17.86
CA VAL A 4 -4.49 -4.97 -16.42
C VAL A 4 -3.58 -6.09 -15.96
N VAL A 5 -2.63 -5.78 -15.08
CA VAL A 5 -1.65 -6.75 -14.57
C VAL A 5 -1.94 -7.04 -13.10
N GLY A 6 -2.11 -8.31 -12.76
CA GLY A 6 -2.34 -8.76 -11.38
C GLY A 6 -1.16 -9.57 -10.86
N VAL A 7 -0.62 -9.21 -9.68
CA VAL A 7 0.48 -9.93 -9.03
C VAL A 7 0.18 -10.21 -7.56
N HIS A 8 -0.10 -11.47 -7.25
CA HIS A 8 -0.43 -11.96 -5.92
C HIS A 8 0.74 -11.92 -4.90
N GLY A 9 0.40 -11.94 -3.61
CA GLY A 9 1.35 -12.12 -2.50
C GLY A 9 1.80 -13.58 -2.33
N TRP A 10 2.67 -13.84 -1.36
CA TRP A 10 3.08 -15.21 -1.03
C TRP A 10 1.94 -16.00 -0.35
N PHE A 11 1.78 -17.29 -0.67
CA PHE A 11 0.82 -18.19 -0.02
C PHE A 11 1.55 -19.34 0.72
N PRO A 12 1.18 -19.66 1.97
CA PRO A 12 1.61 -20.90 2.62
C PRO A 12 0.83 -22.09 2.00
N MET A 13 1.42 -22.71 0.98
CA MET A 13 0.87 -23.83 0.18
C MET A 13 0.21 -24.99 0.96
N LYS A 14 0.56 -25.23 2.24
CA LYS A 14 0.05 -26.39 3.00
C LYS A 14 -1.28 -26.18 3.73
N LEU A 15 -1.67 -24.96 4.08
CA LEU A 15 -2.93 -24.68 4.80
C LEU A 15 -4.08 -24.28 3.87
N VAL A 16 -3.78 -23.61 2.76
CA VAL A 16 -4.82 -23.14 1.81
C VAL A 16 -5.49 -24.32 1.08
N ARG A 17 -4.73 -25.41 0.84
CA ARG A 17 -5.26 -26.63 0.22
C ARG A 17 -6.35 -27.36 1.02
N SER A 18 -6.36 -27.26 2.36
CA SER A 18 -7.33 -28.00 3.18
C SER A 18 -8.61 -27.22 3.51
N VAL A 19 -8.69 -25.92 3.19
CA VAL A 19 -9.83 -25.06 3.59
C VAL A 19 -10.39 -24.21 2.44
N MET A 20 -9.60 -23.83 1.42
CA MET A 20 -10.01 -22.79 0.45
C MET A 20 -9.85 -23.14 -1.04
N GLY A 21 -9.55 -24.39 -1.40
CA GLY A 21 -9.30 -24.77 -2.79
C GLY A 21 -7.92 -24.31 -3.30
N GLU A 22 -7.61 -24.55 -4.58
CA GLU A 22 -6.28 -24.20 -5.11
C GLU A 22 -6.04 -22.68 -5.09
N PRO A 23 -4.85 -22.20 -4.65
CA PRO A 23 -4.53 -20.78 -4.54
C PRO A 23 -4.32 -20.05 -5.91
N THR A 24 -4.70 -20.68 -7.02
CA THR A 24 -4.40 -20.27 -8.41
C THR A 24 -5.29 -19.14 -8.97
N GLY A 25 -6.15 -18.51 -8.17
CA GLY A 25 -7.09 -17.47 -8.63
C GLY A 25 -6.80 -16.02 -8.22
N THR A 26 -5.83 -15.76 -7.34
CA THR A 26 -5.73 -14.42 -6.71
C THR A 26 -5.26 -13.32 -7.66
N SER A 27 -4.28 -13.58 -8.53
CA SER A 27 -3.87 -12.60 -9.55
C SER A 27 -4.97 -12.33 -10.58
N GLU A 28 -5.78 -13.34 -10.90
CA GLU A 28 -6.94 -13.21 -11.79
C GLU A 28 -8.00 -12.32 -11.17
N LYS A 29 -8.35 -12.56 -9.91
CA LYS A 29 -9.23 -11.68 -9.13
C LYS A 29 -8.77 -10.23 -9.13
N PHE A 30 -7.48 -9.97 -8.95
CA PHE A 30 -6.97 -8.59 -9.00
C PHE A 30 -7.18 -7.95 -10.37
N CYS A 31 -7.05 -8.73 -11.44
CA CYS A 31 -7.34 -8.25 -12.78
C CYS A 31 -8.84 -7.99 -12.98
N GLU A 32 -9.70 -8.87 -12.47
CA GLU A 32 -11.16 -8.71 -12.54
C GLU A 32 -11.62 -7.45 -11.80
N GLN A 33 -11.20 -7.28 -10.54
CA GLN A 33 -11.52 -6.11 -9.72
C GLN A 33 -11.02 -4.80 -10.34
N MET A 34 -9.78 -4.78 -10.82
CA MET A 34 -9.23 -3.60 -11.50
C MET A 34 -9.94 -3.30 -12.83
N SER A 35 -10.35 -4.34 -13.56
CA SER A 35 -11.13 -4.18 -14.80
C SER A 35 -12.53 -3.63 -14.50
N MET A 36 -13.18 -4.11 -13.44
CA MET A 36 -14.46 -3.59 -12.94
C MET A 36 -14.33 -2.13 -12.52
N ALA A 37 -13.29 -1.79 -11.74
CA ALA A 37 -13.04 -0.43 -11.29
C ALA A 37 -12.80 0.54 -12.47
N ALA A 38 -12.04 0.12 -13.48
CA ALA A 38 -11.82 0.92 -14.68
C ALA A 38 -13.14 1.19 -15.43
N LYS A 39 -13.94 0.14 -15.68
CA LYS A 39 -15.25 0.28 -16.33
C LYS A 39 -16.18 1.19 -15.54
N TYR A 40 -16.27 0.96 -14.22
CA TYR A 40 -17.08 1.76 -13.31
C TYR A 40 -16.69 3.24 -13.35
N TYR A 41 -15.39 3.55 -13.24
CA TYR A 41 -14.89 4.93 -13.30
C TYR A 41 -15.25 5.62 -14.61
N PHE A 42 -14.98 4.99 -15.77
CA PHE A 42 -15.28 5.62 -17.07
C PHE A 42 -16.79 5.78 -17.31
N GLU A 43 -17.61 4.85 -16.85
CA GLU A 43 -19.06 4.93 -17.00
C GLU A 43 -19.67 5.98 -16.06
N SER A 44 -19.28 5.98 -14.78
CA SER A 44 -19.83 6.90 -13.76
C SER A 44 -19.35 8.34 -13.90
N GLU A 45 -18.06 8.56 -14.15
CA GLU A 45 -17.47 9.91 -14.18
C GLU A 45 -17.51 10.54 -15.58
N HIS A 46 -17.54 9.71 -16.64
CA HIS A 46 -17.42 10.21 -18.03
C HIS A 46 -18.56 9.74 -18.95
N GLY A 47 -19.48 8.88 -18.50
CA GLY A 47 -20.53 8.32 -19.35
C GLY A 47 -20.01 7.42 -20.48
N VAL A 48 -18.78 6.92 -20.37
CA VAL A 48 -18.12 6.11 -21.41
C VAL A 48 -18.09 4.65 -21.00
N LYS A 49 -18.77 3.81 -21.78
CA LYS A 49 -18.76 2.36 -21.56
C LYS A 49 -17.54 1.72 -22.21
N ILE A 50 -16.64 1.17 -21.39
CA ILE A 50 -15.48 0.40 -21.87
C ILE A 50 -15.90 -1.04 -22.18
N HIS A 51 -15.77 -1.45 -23.44
CA HIS A 51 -16.05 -2.82 -23.88
C HIS A 51 -15.01 -3.81 -23.37
N ASP A 52 -15.41 -5.06 -23.12
CA ASP A 52 -14.52 -6.13 -22.61
C ASP A 52 -13.30 -6.35 -23.50
N ASN A 53 -13.47 -6.25 -24.82
CA ASN A 53 -12.38 -6.39 -25.80
C ASN A 53 -11.31 -5.28 -25.72
N SER A 54 -11.59 -4.19 -25.00
CA SER A 54 -10.67 -3.07 -24.81
C SER A 54 -9.73 -3.28 -23.62
N ILE A 55 -10.00 -4.28 -22.78
CA ILE A 55 -9.22 -4.64 -21.60
C ILE A 55 -8.61 -6.03 -21.81
N THR A 56 -7.31 -6.15 -21.60
CA THR A 56 -6.64 -7.45 -21.52
C THR A 56 -6.11 -7.68 -20.12
N MET A 57 -6.55 -8.76 -19.49
CA MET A 57 -6.09 -9.19 -18.17
C MET A 57 -4.83 -10.05 -18.29
N ILE A 58 -3.84 -9.76 -17.45
CA ILE A 58 -2.53 -10.40 -17.40
C ILE A 58 -2.29 -10.86 -15.94
N PRO A 59 -2.90 -11.98 -15.53
CA PRO A 59 -2.71 -12.53 -14.19
C PRO A 59 -1.37 -13.25 -14.09
N LEU A 60 -0.37 -12.58 -13.54
CA LEU A 60 0.98 -13.13 -13.36
C LEU A 60 1.04 -13.95 -12.06
N GLN A 61 1.45 -15.21 -12.17
CA GLN A 61 1.50 -16.15 -11.06
C GLN A 61 2.87 -16.80 -10.92
N GLY A 62 3.29 -16.99 -9.67
CA GLY A 62 4.54 -17.65 -9.36
C GLY A 62 4.93 -17.51 -7.90
N GLU A 63 5.59 -18.52 -7.36
CA GLU A 63 6.08 -18.57 -6.00
C GLU A 63 7.62 -18.50 -5.93
N GLY A 64 8.15 -18.17 -4.77
CA GLY A 64 9.58 -18.11 -4.50
C GLY A 64 9.98 -16.81 -3.82
N LYS A 65 11.30 -16.59 -3.75
CA LYS A 65 11.87 -15.31 -3.34
C LYS A 65 11.56 -14.21 -4.35
N VAL A 66 11.67 -12.96 -3.94
CA VAL A 66 11.29 -11.79 -4.75
C VAL A 66 11.95 -11.83 -6.13
N GLU A 67 13.27 -12.01 -6.20
CA GLU A 67 13.98 -12.00 -7.49
C GLU A 67 13.63 -13.21 -8.37
N GLU A 68 13.51 -14.40 -7.78
CA GLU A 68 13.07 -15.61 -8.49
C GLU A 68 11.67 -15.42 -9.09
N ARG A 69 10.77 -14.78 -8.34
CA ARG A 69 9.43 -14.44 -8.83
C ARG A 69 9.52 -13.44 -9.96
N VAL A 70 10.34 -12.38 -9.85
CA VAL A 70 10.53 -11.42 -10.96
C VAL A 70 10.96 -12.14 -12.23
N ASP A 71 11.90 -13.09 -12.15
CA ASP A 71 12.35 -13.87 -13.31
C ASP A 71 11.23 -14.76 -13.89
N LYS A 72 10.53 -15.51 -13.04
CA LYS A 72 9.40 -16.36 -13.47
C LYS A 72 8.29 -15.55 -14.13
N LEU A 73 7.87 -14.44 -13.51
CA LEU A 73 6.79 -13.61 -14.02
C LEU A 73 7.19 -12.89 -15.31
N PHE A 74 8.44 -12.42 -15.41
CA PHE A 74 8.97 -11.85 -16.65
C PHE A 74 8.97 -12.88 -17.79
N ASN A 75 9.43 -14.10 -17.53
CA ASN A 75 9.44 -15.17 -18.53
C ASN A 75 8.02 -15.58 -18.94
N SER A 76 7.09 -15.67 -17.99
CA SER A 76 5.68 -15.95 -18.27
C SER A 76 5.05 -14.89 -19.17
N LEU A 77 5.35 -13.62 -18.91
CA LEU A 77 4.91 -12.50 -19.73
C LEU A 77 5.49 -12.57 -21.14
N VAL A 78 6.81 -12.67 -21.30
CA VAL A 78 7.49 -12.70 -22.61
C VAL A 78 7.10 -13.91 -23.46
N ASN A 79 6.86 -15.06 -22.84
CA ASN A 79 6.46 -16.27 -23.54
C ASN A 79 4.97 -16.30 -23.93
N ASN A 80 4.19 -15.27 -23.58
CA ASN A 80 2.80 -15.12 -23.97
C ASN A 80 2.63 -13.96 -24.97
N PRO A 81 2.57 -14.24 -26.29
CA PRO A 81 2.49 -13.20 -27.32
C PRO A 81 1.27 -12.29 -27.19
N ALA A 82 0.14 -12.81 -26.71
CA ALA A 82 -1.08 -12.02 -26.52
C ALA A 82 -0.89 -10.99 -25.40
N TRP A 83 -0.32 -11.42 -24.27
CA TRP A 83 -0.01 -10.51 -23.16
C TRP A 83 1.07 -9.48 -23.53
N MET A 84 2.12 -9.90 -24.23
CA MET A 84 3.15 -8.96 -24.72
C MET A 84 2.56 -7.92 -25.67
N SER A 85 1.76 -8.34 -26.64
CA SER A 85 1.11 -7.42 -27.59
C SER A 85 0.16 -6.45 -26.87
N ALA A 86 -0.62 -6.94 -25.91
CA ALA A 86 -1.50 -6.10 -25.10
C ALA A 86 -0.70 -5.08 -24.26
N LEU A 87 0.34 -5.52 -23.55
CA LEU A 87 1.19 -4.66 -22.74
C LEU A 87 1.86 -3.57 -23.57
N ILE A 88 2.50 -3.95 -24.69
CA ILE A 88 3.25 -3.03 -25.55
C ILE A 88 2.31 -2.04 -26.25
N SER A 89 1.09 -2.45 -26.62
CA SER A 89 0.15 -1.60 -27.37
C SER A 89 -0.85 -0.83 -26.51
N ALA A 90 -0.97 -1.13 -25.22
CA ALA A 90 -1.91 -0.45 -24.32
C ALA A 90 -1.63 1.06 -24.25
N ASP A 91 -2.67 1.86 -24.06
CA ASP A 91 -2.57 3.29 -23.75
C ASP A 91 -2.52 3.49 -22.22
N VAL A 92 -3.13 2.57 -21.49
CA VAL A 92 -3.22 2.57 -20.03
C VAL A 92 -2.79 1.20 -19.51
N ILE A 93 -1.90 1.19 -18.52
CA ILE A 93 -1.52 0.00 -17.77
C ILE A 93 -1.95 0.18 -16.32
N LEU A 94 -2.87 -0.67 -15.86
CA LEU A 94 -3.32 -0.71 -14.47
C LEU A 94 -2.73 -1.93 -13.79
N TRP A 95 -1.86 -1.70 -12.82
CA TRP A 95 -1.15 -2.76 -12.11
C TRP A 95 -1.69 -2.90 -10.70
N ALA A 96 -2.20 -4.08 -10.36
CA ALA A 96 -2.71 -4.40 -9.03
C ALA A 96 -1.82 -5.46 -8.35
N THR A 97 -1.37 -5.16 -7.15
CA THR A 97 -0.50 -6.06 -6.40
C THR A 97 -0.77 -6.04 -4.91
N HIS A 98 -0.40 -7.12 -4.24
CA HIS A 98 -0.67 -7.33 -2.82
C HIS A 98 0.52 -7.91 -2.08
N SER A 99 0.77 -7.45 -0.84
CA SER A 99 1.74 -8.07 0.07
C SER A 99 3.14 -8.21 -0.56
N GLN A 100 3.77 -9.39 -0.55
CA GLN A 100 5.05 -9.65 -1.24
C GLN A 100 4.99 -9.38 -2.75
N GLY A 101 3.82 -9.46 -3.38
CA GLY A 101 3.66 -9.08 -4.77
C GLY A 101 4.11 -7.64 -5.04
N THR A 102 4.05 -6.75 -4.03
CA THR A 102 4.43 -5.33 -4.17
C THR A 102 5.91 -5.15 -4.54
N PRO A 103 6.89 -5.67 -3.77
CA PRO A 103 8.28 -5.60 -4.19
C PRO A 103 8.54 -6.35 -5.51
N VAL A 104 7.90 -7.50 -5.75
CA VAL A 104 8.02 -8.24 -7.04
C VAL A 104 7.57 -7.36 -8.21
N SER A 105 6.41 -6.74 -8.10
CA SER A 105 5.83 -5.85 -9.12
C SER A 105 6.70 -4.65 -9.37
N THR A 106 7.27 -4.06 -8.32
CA THR A 106 8.14 -2.89 -8.42
C THR A 106 9.41 -3.21 -9.22
N LEU A 107 10.06 -4.34 -8.90
CA LEU A 107 11.25 -4.82 -9.62
C LEU A 107 10.92 -5.26 -11.06
N LEU A 108 9.79 -5.92 -11.27
CA LEU A 108 9.35 -6.34 -12.60
C LEU A 108 9.03 -5.12 -13.48
N LEU A 109 8.31 -4.14 -12.95
CA LEU A 109 7.98 -2.91 -13.68
C LEU A 109 9.25 -2.11 -14.03
N ARG A 110 10.22 -2.04 -13.11
CA ARG A 110 11.56 -1.52 -13.41
C ARG A 110 12.20 -2.24 -14.60
N ARG A 111 12.21 -3.57 -14.60
CA ARG A 111 12.77 -4.38 -15.70
C ARG A 111 12.05 -4.16 -17.02
N LEU A 112 10.73 -3.99 -17.01
CA LEU A 112 9.94 -3.71 -18.22
C LEU A 112 10.24 -2.34 -18.81
N LEU A 113 10.47 -1.33 -17.97
CA LEU A 113 10.90 0.00 -18.39
C LEU A 113 12.32 -0.02 -18.96
N ASP A 114 13.26 -0.71 -18.31
CA ASP A 114 14.66 -0.83 -18.78
C ASP A 114 14.76 -1.55 -20.14
N ARG A 115 13.81 -2.43 -20.45
CA ARG A 115 13.72 -3.12 -21.74
C ARG A 115 12.82 -2.42 -22.76
N GLU A 116 12.33 -1.22 -22.43
CA GLU A 116 11.42 -0.43 -23.27
C GLU A 116 10.12 -1.18 -23.67
N LEU A 117 9.73 -2.19 -22.90
CA LEU A 117 8.47 -2.93 -23.07
C LEU A 117 7.28 -2.17 -22.49
N VAL A 118 7.56 -1.26 -21.54
CA VAL A 118 6.64 -0.23 -21.06
C VAL A 118 7.25 1.13 -21.36
N ASN A 119 6.48 2.02 -21.98
CA ASN A 119 6.92 3.35 -22.38
C ASN A 119 6.00 4.43 -21.80
N VAL A 120 6.44 5.04 -20.70
CA VAL A 120 5.71 6.09 -19.95
C VAL A 120 5.51 7.40 -20.72
N GLN A 121 6.20 7.61 -21.85
CA GLN A 121 5.93 8.77 -22.73
C GLN A 121 4.64 8.58 -23.54
N ARG A 122 4.22 7.32 -23.73
CA ARG A 122 3.02 6.94 -24.48
C ARG A 122 1.93 6.37 -23.59
N GLN A 123 2.32 5.70 -22.50
CA GLN A 123 1.44 4.90 -21.67
C GLN A 123 1.25 5.55 -20.31
N ALA A 124 0.00 5.70 -19.88
CA ALA A 124 -0.33 6.04 -18.50
C ALA A 124 -0.25 4.77 -17.64
N VAL A 125 0.56 4.79 -16.58
CA VAL A 125 0.80 3.60 -15.73
C VAL A 125 0.44 3.89 -14.29
N SER A 126 -0.42 3.05 -13.71
CA SER A 126 -0.80 3.06 -12.29
C SER A 126 -0.36 1.78 -11.60
N LEU A 127 0.22 1.89 -10.41
CA LEU A 127 0.58 0.80 -9.52
C LEU A 127 -0.23 0.92 -8.22
N LEU A 128 -1.23 0.06 -8.06
CA LEU A 128 -1.95 -0.18 -6.81
C LEU A 128 -1.23 -1.24 -5.99
N ALA A 129 -0.68 -0.85 -4.84
CA ALA A 129 -0.10 -1.74 -3.86
C ALA A 129 -1.00 -1.84 -2.61
N MET A 130 -1.57 -3.02 -2.41
CA MET A 130 -2.44 -3.35 -1.28
C MET A 130 -1.64 -4.11 -0.22
N ALA A 131 -1.64 -3.62 1.02
CA ALA A 131 -0.95 -4.24 2.14
C ALA A 131 0.51 -4.65 1.82
N GLY A 132 1.26 -3.80 1.11
CA GLY A 132 2.61 -4.11 0.61
C GLY A 132 3.64 -4.35 1.73
N ILE A 133 4.45 -5.40 1.60
CA ILE A 133 5.53 -5.73 2.57
C ILE A 133 6.80 -4.95 2.23
N CYS A 134 6.73 -3.62 2.26
CA CYS A 134 7.84 -2.77 1.80
C CYS A 134 8.88 -2.49 2.89
N TYR A 135 8.46 -2.54 4.16
CA TYR A 135 9.33 -2.46 5.35
C TYR A 135 9.18 -3.70 6.24
N GLY A 136 8.88 -4.84 5.63
CA GLY A 136 8.69 -6.11 6.32
C GLY A 136 7.31 -6.27 7.00
N PRO A 137 7.03 -7.48 7.50
CA PRO A 137 5.81 -7.78 8.27
C PRO A 137 5.90 -7.24 9.71
N PHE A 138 4.94 -7.55 10.58
CA PHE A 138 5.06 -7.22 12.00
C PHE A 138 6.30 -7.91 12.62
N PRO A 139 7.20 -7.19 13.30
CA PRO A 139 8.42 -7.78 13.89
C PRO A 139 8.18 -8.92 14.87
N THR A 140 7.05 -8.90 15.58
CA THR A 140 6.63 -9.97 16.51
C THR A 140 6.42 -11.31 15.80
N LEU A 141 6.18 -11.33 14.49
CA LEU A 141 5.95 -12.55 13.72
C LEU A 141 7.21 -13.34 13.45
N LYS A 142 8.39 -12.73 13.56
CA LYS A 142 9.69 -13.36 13.25
C LYS A 142 9.93 -14.64 14.06
N GLY A 143 9.42 -14.69 15.29
CA GLY A 143 9.54 -15.85 16.19
C GLY A 143 8.31 -16.77 16.24
N SER A 144 7.24 -16.44 15.50
CA SER A 144 5.96 -17.14 15.58
C SER A 144 6.07 -18.58 15.08
N LEU A 145 5.26 -19.47 15.66
CA LEU A 145 5.20 -20.87 15.25
C LEU A 145 4.77 -20.99 13.78
N ILE A 146 3.92 -20.10 13.26
CA ILE A 146 3.53 -20.08 11.84
C ILE A 146 4.77 -19.90 10.95
N VAL A 147 5.59 -18.87 11.20
CA VAL A 147 6.83 -18.67 10.43
C VAL A 147 7.82 -19.84 10.61
N LYS A 148 7.86 -20.46 11.79
CA LYS A 148 8.72 -21.62 12.10
C LYS A 148 8.21 -22.97 11.58
N TYR A 149 6.91 -23.15 11.35
CA TYR A 149 6.34 -24.40 10.81
C TYR A 149 6.25 -24.36 9.28
N PHE A 150 6.15 -23.16 8.69
CA PHE A 150 6.03 -22.94 7.25
C PHE A 150 7.34 -22.46 6.61
N GLU A 151 8.50 -22.90 7.11
CA GLU A 151 9.89 -22.55 6.73
C GLU A 151 10.21 -22.54 5.22
N ALA A 152 9.53 -21.71 4.44
CA ALA A 152 9.85 -21.40 3.06
C ALA A 152 10.80 -20.21 3.07
N ASP A 153 11.89 -20.30 2.32
CA ASP A 153 12.89 -19.23 2.25
C ASP A 153 12.29 -17.89 1.78
N ALA A 154 11.21 -17.95 0.99
CA ALA A 154 10.41 -16.79 0.60
C ALA A 154 9.79 -16.05 1.80
N ALA A 155 9.29 -16.78 2.81
CA ALA A 155 8.70 -16.17 4.01
C ALA A 155 9.77 -15.54 4.92
N ARG A 156 10.97 -16.13 4.95
CA ARG A 156 12.12 -15.57 5.71
C ARG A 156 12.63 -14.27 5.06
N GLU A 157 12.72 -14.23 3.73
CA GLU A 157 13.16 -13.05 2.98
C GLU A 157 12.27 -11.82 3.26
N LEU A 158 10.98 -12.01 3.57
CA LEU A 158 10.09 -10.90 3.95
C LEU A 158 10.60 -10.10 5.16
N PHE A 159 11.32 -10.76 6.07
CA PHE A 159 11.91 -10.10 7.24
C PHE A 159 13.20 -9.33 6.90
N GLU A 160 13.81 -9.56 5.74
CA GLU A 160 14.97 -8.78 5.27
C GLU A 160 14.56 -7.35 4.89
N PHE A 161 13.29 -7.13 4.50
CA PHE A 161 12.73 -5.79 4.28
C PHE A 161 12.63 -4.94 5.55
N MET A 162 12.84 -5.52 6.74
CA MET A 162 12.87 -4.76 7.99
C MET A 162 14.14 -3.92 8.16
N ASP A 163 15.17 -4.15 7.35
CA ASP A 163 16.42 -3.41 7.38
C ASP A 163 16.68 -2.81 6.00
N SER A 164 16.73 -1.48 5.92
CA SER A 164 17.04 -0.77 4.67
C SER A 164 18.43 -1.09 4.11
N ASN A 165 19.33 -1.66 4.93
CA ASN A 165 20.66 -2.09 4.48
C ASN A 165 20.71 -3.50 3.89
N SER A 166 19.61 -4.26 3.94
CA SER A 166 19.58 -5.57 3.28
C SER A 166 19.62 -5.42 1.76
N THR A 167 20.22 -6.39 1.09
CA THR A 167 20.37 -6.38 -0.37
C THR A 167 19.02 -6.22 -1.08
N ILE A 168 17.98 -6.92 -0.60
CA ILE A 168 16.66 -6.86 -1.23
C ILE A 168 15.95 -5.52 -0.97
N SER A 169 16.11 -4.93 0.23
CA SER A 169 15.60 -3.58 0.52
C SER A 169 16.21 -2.53 -0.38
N GLN A 170 17.53 -2.58 -0.61
CA GLN A 170 18.24 -1.64 -1.49
C GLN A 170 17.76 -1.77 -2.94
N LYS A 171 17.67 -3.00 -3.46
CA LYS A 171 17.12 -3.26 -4.81
C LYS A 171 15.69 -2.75 -4.97
N PHE A 172 14.86 -2.94 -3.94
CA PHE A 172 13.50 -2.43 -3.91
C PHE A 172 13.46 -0.90 -3.90
N ALA A 173 14.25 -0.25 -3.03
CA ALA A 173 14.33 1.22 -2.95
C ALA A 173 14.78 1.83 -4.29
N ASP A 174 15.81 1.26 -4.91
CA ASP A 174 16.33 1.69 -6.22
C ASP A 174 15.29 1.52 -7.33
N SER A 175 14.56 0.41 -7.33
CA SER A 175 13.50 0.14 -8.29
C SER A 175 12.31 1.08 -8.09
N LEU A 176 11.91 1.32 -6.83
CA LEU A 176 10.83 2.23 -6.46
C LEU A 176 11.14 3.66 -6.87
N GLY A 177 12.33 4.17 -6.53
CA GLY A 177 12.77 5.50 -6.93
C GLY A 177 12.76 5.67 -8.44
N TYR A 178 13.20 4.65 -9.18
CA TYR A 178 13.19 4.68 -10.64
C TYR A 178 11.80 4.73 -11.26
N ILE A 179 10.85 3.91 -10.79
CA ILE A 179 9.48 3.94 -11.34
C ILE A 179 8.79 5.27 -11.04
N LEU A 180 8.99 5.82 -9.84
CA LEU A 180 8.40 7.09 -9.41
C LEU A 180 8.92 8.27 -10.25
N ARG A 181 10.24 8.33 -10.45
CA ARG A 181 10.89 9.34 -11.29
C ARG A 181 10.43 9.30 -12.75
N ARG A 182 10.00 8.13 -13.22
CA ARG A 182 9.42 7.94 -14.57
C ARG A 182 7.92 8.24 -14.65
N GLY A 183 7.34 8.87 -13.63
CA GLY A 183 5.96 9.35 -13.70
C GLY A 183 4.91 8.30 -13.34
N ILE A 184 5.30 7.10 -12.88
CA ILE A 184 4.35 6.06 -12.52
C ILE A 184 3.58 6.48 -11.26
N LYS A 185 2.25 6.51 -11.37
CA LYS A 185 1.34 6.80 -10.25
C LYS A 185 1.27 5.58 -9.35
N THR A 186 1.59 5.76 -8.08
CA THR A 186 1.67 4.66 -7.11
C THR A 186 0.67 4.91 -5.99
N THR A 187 -0.37 4.07 -5.92
CA THR A 187 -1.41 4.12 -4.89
C THR A 187 -1.12 3.05 -3.84
N LEU A 188 -0.93 3.47 -2.59
CA LEU A 188 -0.58 2.61 -1.47
C LEU A 188 -1.77 2.51 -0.52
N ILE A 189 -2.36 1.33 -0.39
CA ILE A 189 -3.50 1.11 0.49
C ILE A 189 -3.09 0.13 1.59
N GLY A 190 -2.99 0.64 2.82
CA GLY A 190 -2.89 -0.20 4.01
C GLY A 190 -4.26 -0.73 4.44
N SER A 191 -4.29 -1.70 5.34
CA SER A 191 -5.53 -2.22 5.89
C SER A 191 -5.58 -2.04 7.41
N MET A 192 -6.72 -1.58 7.92
CA MET A 192 -6.97 -1.54 9.35
C MET A 192 -7.15 -2.97 9.87
N GLN A 193 -6.55 -3.30 11.02
CA GLN A 193 -6.54 -4.66 11.55
C GLN A 193 -5.90 -5.69 10.60
N ASP A 194 -4.92 -5.25 9.80
CA ASP A 194 -4.03 -6.18 9.11
C ASP A 194 -3.25 -7.01 10.15
N GLN A 195 -3.26 -8.32 9.98
CA GLN A 195 -2.65 -9.30 10.88
C GLN A 195 -1.21 -9.67 10.49
N VAL A 196 -0.72 -9.24 9.32
CA VAL A 196 0.60 -9.59 8.78
C VAL A 196 1.46 -8.35 8.58
N VAL A 197 0.91 -7.30 7.99
CA VAL A 197 1.65 -6.15 7.48
C VAL A 197 1.29 -4.89 8.28
N PRO A 198 2.27 -4.27 8.95
CA PRO A 198 2.02 -3.01 9.64
C PRO A 198 1.71 -1.91 8.63
N LEU A 199 0.82 -0.98 9.02
CA LEU A 199 0.44 0.18 8.21
C LEU A 199 1.68 0.91 7.67
N TYR A 200 2.71 1.14 8.50
CA TYR A 200 3.91 1.85 8.05
C TYR A 200 4.62 1.21 6.85
N SER A 201 4.53 -0.12 6.75
CA SER A 201 5.11 -0.92 5.68
C SER A 201 4.25 -0.79 4.43
N ALA A 202 2.93 -0.99 4.58
CA ALA A 202 1.97 -0.92 3.47
C ALA A 202 1.93 0.46 2.78
N ILE A 203 2.03 1.54 3.54
CA ILE A 203 1.99 2.91 3.01
C ILE A 203 3.37 3.56 2.80
N MET A 204 4.45 2.79 2.95
CA MET A 204 5.83 3.25 2.74
C MET A 204 6.11 4.61 3.42
N THR A 205 5.97 4.70 4.75
CA THR A 205 6.10 5.97 5.50
C THR A 205 7.42 6.70 5.26
N GLY A 206 8.52 5.97 5.05
CA GLY A 206 9.86 6.49 4.75
C GLY A 206 10.07 6.97 3.31
N THR A 207 9.09 6.80 2.41
CA THR A 207 9.20 7.27 1.02
C THR A 207 8.35 8.53 0.83
N SER A 208 8.83 9.52 0.09
CA SER A 208 8.04 10.72 -0.29
C SER A 208 8.26 11.05 -1.75
N HIS A 209 7.17 11.15 -2.51
CA HIS A 209 7.17 11.53 -3.92
C HIS A 209 5.75 11.99 -4.32
N PRO A 210 5.57 13.01 -5.18
CA PRO A 210 4.25 13.52 -5.58
C PRO A 210 3.34 12.48 -6.27
N ASN A 211 3.92 11.45 -6.90
CA ASN A 211 3.16 10.35 -7.50
C ASN A 211 2.70 9.28 -6.50
N ILE A 212 2.91 9.48 -5.20
CA ILE A 212 2.41 8.54 -4.19
C ILE A 212 1.13 9.07 -3.58
N LEU A 213 0.05 8.30 -3.71
CA LEU A 213 -1.18 8.47 -2.95
C LEU A 213 -1.28 7.39 -1.88
N ARG A 214 -1.61 7.76 -0.65
CA ARG A 214 -1.79 6.83 0.47
C ARG A 214 -3.23 6.78 0.94
N GLY A 215 -3.70 5.60 1.26
CA GLY A 215 -5.00 5.36 1.86
C GLY A 215 -4.96 4.20 2.85
N MET A 216 -6.09 3.99 3.50
CA MET A 216 -6.32 2.86 4.38
C MET A 216 -7.70 2.29 4.10
N TYR A 217 -7.76 1.00 3.83
CA TYR A 217 -8.99 0.24 3.83
C TYR A 217 -9.44 -0.02 5.27
N ILE A 218 -10.72 0.21 5.53
CA ILE A 218 -11.36 -0.02 6.82
C ILE A 218 -12.61 -0.85 6.52
N ASP A 219 -12.63 -2.06 7.05
CA ASP A 219 -13.78 -2.93 6.88
C ASP A 219 -15.00 -2.37 7.62
N SER A 220 -16.17 -2.50 7.00
CA SER A 220 -17.46 -1.98 7.49
C SER A 220 -17.80 -2.37 8.94
N HIS A 221 -17.39 -3.57 9.39
CA HIS A 221 -17.63 -4.02 10.76
C HIS A 221 -16.78 -3.29 11.82
N ILE A 222 -15.69 -2.63 11.40
CA ILE A 222 -14.79 -1.83 12.25
C ILE A 222 -15.12 -0.34 12.14
N TYR A 223 -15.62 0.10 10.98
CA TYR A 223 -15.84 1.50 10.67
C TYR A 223 -16.85 2.16 11.62
N SER A 224 -16.50 3.36 12.08
CA SER A 224 -17.41 4.26 12.79
C SER A 224 -17.05 5.69 12.41
N GLN A 225 -18.07 6.50 12.10
CA GLN A 225 -17.91 7.86 11.60
C GLN A 225 -17.21 8.78 12.60
N ASP A 226 -17.49 8.61 13.89
CA ASP A 226 -16.94 9.44 14.98
C ASP A 226 -15.85 8.71 15.78
N ASP A 227 -15.09 7.82 15.11
CA ASP A 227 -13.94 7.16 15.75
C ASP A 227 -12.67 8.03 15.65
N PHE A 228 -12.10 8.33 16.81
CA PHE A 228 -10.88 9.14 16.91
C PHE A 228 -9.68 8.48 16.22
N LEU A 229 -9.52 7.17 16.32
CA LEU A 229 -8.37 6.45 15.77
C LEU A 229 -8.42 6.45 14.23
N ILE A 230 -9.60 6.19 13.65
CA ILE A 230 -9.84 6.31 12.21
C ILE A 230 -9.55 7.73 11.74
N SER A 231 -10.05 8.73 12.48
CA SER A 231 -9.92 10.14 12.11
C SER A 231 -8.46 10.61 12.16
N ILE A 232 -7.70 10.27 13.21
CA ILE A 232 -6.30 10.71 13.33
C ILE A 232 -5.41 10.05 12.27
N ILE A 233 -5.67 8.79 11.91
CA ILE A 233 -4.94 8.11 10.82
C ILE A 233 -5.29 8.74 9.48
N SER A 234 -6.58 8.99 9.22
CA SER A 234 -7.05 9.64 7.99
C SER A 234 -6.41 11.03 7.82
N PHE A 235 -6.38 11.83 8.89
CA PHE A 235 -5.72 13.13 8.88
C PHE A 235 -4.22 13.01 8.61
N ALA A 236 -3.52 12.09 9.27
CA ALA A 236 -2.10 11.87 9.05
C ALA A 236 -1.77 11.41 7.62
N LEU A 237 -2.59 10.53 7.05
CA LEU A 237 -2.49 10.14 5.63
C LEU A 237 -2.70 11.35 4.71
N ARG A 238 -3.69 12.19 5.00
CA ARG A 238 -3.94 13.45 4.27
C ARG A 238 -2.71 14.35 4.31
N LEU A 239 -2.09 14.56 5.49
CA LEU A 239 -0.85 15.33 5.63
C LEU A 239 0.23 14.80 4.69
N ARG A 240 0.48 13.49 4.66
CA ARG A 240 1.48 12.87 3.78
C ARG A 240 1.13 13.06 2.30
N ASN A 241 -0.14 12.95 1.92
CA ASN A 241 -0.61 13.11 0.55
C ASN A 241 -0.48 14.55 0.04
N VAL A 242 -0.60 15.57 0.91
CA VAL A 242 -0.36 16.98 0.55
C VAL A 242 1.10 17.40 0.69
N GLY A 243 2.02 16.45 0.95
CA GLY A 243 3.45 16.72 1.06
C GLY A 243 3.92 17.25 2.42
N LEU A 244 3.05 17.20 3.44
CA LEU A 244 3.39 17.57 4.81
C LEU A 244 3.91 16.37 5.61
N SER A 245 4.52 16.68 6.76
CA SER A 245 5.01 15.68 7.70
C SER A 245 3.86 15.25 8.62
N ASP A 246 3.70 13.95 8.83
CA ASP A 246 2.91 13.41 9.95
C ASP A 246 3.76 13.30 11.24
N HIS A 247 5.02 13.75 11.18
CA HIS A 247 6.00 13.69 12.25
C HIS A 247 6.19 12.26 12.80
N GLY A 248 6.05 11.24 11.95
CA GLY A 248 6.22 9.84 12.33
C GLY A 248 5.04 9.25 13.12
N LEU A 249 3.91 9.94 13.17
CA LEU A 249 2.69 9.47 13.83
C LEU A 249 2.21 8.13 13.26
N LEU A 250 2.16 7.97 11.94
CA LEU A 250 1.69 6.75 11.28
C LEU A 250 2.58 5.54 11.61
N THR A 251 3.90 5.76 11.74
CA THR A 251 4.84 4.72 12.17
C THR A 251 4.54 4.24 13.59
N HIS A 252 4.31 5.17 14.52
CA HIS A 252 4.14 4.85 15.94
C HIS A 252 2.74 4.35 16.29
N ILE A 253 1.70 4.77 15.54
CA ILE A 253 0.34 4.28 15.75
C ILE A 253 0.12 2.89 15.12
N SER A 254 0.90 2.53 14.10
CA SER A 254 0.77 1.27 13.38
C SER A 254 0.83 0.01 14.27
N GLU A 255 1.54 0.04 15.40
CA GLU A 255 1.66 -1.11 16.30
C GLU A 255 0.30 -1.50 16.91
N VAL A 256 -0.56 -0.53 17.20
CA VAL A 256 -1.85 -0.77 17.84
C VAL A 256 -2.96 -1.11 16.85
N LEU A 257 -2.68 -1.03 15.56
CA LEU A 257 -3.60 -1.39 14.48
C LEU A 257 -3.51 -2.85 14.08
N ALA A 258 -2.61 -3.63 14.69
CA ALA A 258 -2.44 -5.04 14.36
C ALA A 258 -3.73 -5.84 14.63
N GLY A 259 -4.22 -6.54 13.61
CA GLY A 259 -5.32 -7.48 13.70
C GLY A 259 -4.96 -8.74 14.49
N ASN A 260 -5.96 -9.54 14.82
CA ASN A 260 -5.74 -10.83 15.46
C ASN A 260 -5.33 -11.89 14.42
N LEU A 261 -4.14 -12.47 14.56
CA LEU A 261 -3.62 -13.52 13.67
C LEU A 261 -4.48 -14.79 13.61
N TYR A 262 -5.27 -15.06 14.64
CA TYR A 262 -6.12 -16.24 14.73
C TYR A 262 -7.56 -15.98 14.30
N SER A 263 -7.88 -14.75 13.89
CA SER A 263 -9.17 -14.44 13.30
C SER A 263 -9.27 -15.05 11.91
N LEU A 264 -10.42 -15.67 11.59
CA LEU A 264 -10.71 -16.20 10.25
C LEU A 264 -10.92 -15.06 9.24
N GLU A 265 -11.38 -13.90 9.71
CA GLU A 265 -11.53 -12.66 8.96
C GLU A 265 -10.44 -11.68 9.38
N GLY A 266 -9.66 -11.17 8.43
CA GLY A 266 -8.53 -10.29 8.71
C GLY A 266 -8.29 -9.29 7.60
N GLY A 267 -7.93 -8.06 7.99
CA GLY A 267 -7.77 -6.94 7.07
C GLY A 267 -6.78 -7.19 5.93
N HIS A 268 -5.80 -8.09 6.12
CA HIS A 268 -4.80 -8.38 5.10
C HIS A 268 -5.40 -8.94 3.81
N SER A 269 -6.48 -9.73 3.92
CA SER A 269 -7.11 -10.39 2.77
C SER A 269 -8.39 -9.71 2.32
N THR A 270 -9.15 -9.08 3.22
CA THR A 270 -10.39 -8.39 2.85
C THR A 270 -10.15 -7.13 2.02
N ILE A 271 -8.97 -6.49 2.14
CA ILE A 271 -8.60 -5.31 1.35
C ILE A 271 -8.73 -5.49 -0.17
N TYR A 272 -8.40 -6.67 -0.71
CA TYR A 272 -8.45 -6.92 -2.15
C TYR A 272 -9.82 -7.45 -2.63
N GLU A 273 -10.78 -7.54 -1.72
CA GLU A 273 -12.19 -7.84 -2.02
C GLU A 273 -12.96 -6.55 -2.34
N GLU A 274 -12.49 -5.42 -1.83
CA GLU A 274 -13.18 -4.13 -1.92
C GLU A 274 -12.91 -3.42 -3.26
N LEU A 275 -13.96 -3.16 -4.02
CA LEU A 275 -13.87 -2.51 -5.33
C LEU A 275 -13.33 -1.08 -5.20
N ASP A 276 -13.69 -0.36 -4.14
CA ASP A 276 -13.27 1.04 -3.94
C ASP A 276 -11.74 1.18 -3.80
N VAL A 277 -11.05 0.14 -3.33
CA VAL A 277 -9.58 0.06 -3.26
C VAL A 277 -8.96 0.07 -4.66
N TYR A 278 -9.66 -0.45 -5.66
CA TYR A 278 -9.23 -0.40 -7.06
C TYR A 278 -9.65 0.90 -7.74
N VAL A 279 -10.87 1.38 -7.45
CA VAL A 279 -11.38 2.64 -8.01
C VAL A 279 -10.47 3.82 -7.65
N ILE A 280 -10.00 3.91 -6.40
CA ILE A 280 -9.09 5.00 -6.00
C ILE A 280 -7.78 5.01 -6.80
N ALA A 281 -7.28 3.85 -7.26
CA ALA A 281 -6.08 3.79 -8.09
C ALA A 281 -6.33 4.24 -9.53
N VAL A 282 -7.52 3.98 -10.06
CA VAL A 282 -7.96 4.49 -11.37
C VAL A 282 -8.15 6.02 -11.30
N ARG A 283 -8.85 6.50 -10.27
CA ARG A 283 -9.02 7.93 -10.01
C ARG A 283 -7.69 8.65 -9.84
N HIS A 284 -6.76 8.11 -9.05
CA HIS A 284 -5.42 8.69 -8.87
C HIS A 284 -4.69 8.87 -10.21
N LEU A 285 -4.83 7.92 -11.15
CA LEU A 285 -4.20 8.01 -12.46
C LEU A 285 -4.78 9.15 -13.32
N PHE A 286 -6.10 9.34 -13.30
CA PHE A 286 -6.80 10.24 -14.23
C PHE A 286 -7.19 11.60 -13.64
N GLU A 287 -7.35 11.72 -12.33
CA GLU A 287 -7.76 12.96 -11.64
C GLU A 287 -6.57 13.77 -11.11
N THR A 288 -5.34 13.23 -11.18
CA THR A 288 -4.14 13.99 -10.83
C THR A 288 -3.35 14.40 -12.07
N ALA A 289 -2.71 15.56 -12.00
CA ALA A 289 -1.92 16.06 -13.11
C ALA A 289 -0.84 15.04 -13.52
N PRO A 290 -0.58 14.87 -14.84
CA PRO A 290 0.56 14.11 -15.31
C PRO A 290 1.83 14.63 -14.64
N PHE A 291 2.70 13.71 -14.24
CA PHE A 291 3.97 14.11 -13.66
C PHE A 291 4.86 14.69 -14.76
N ASP A 292 5.50 15.83 -14.49
CA ASP A 292 6.38 16.45 -15.47
C ASP A 292 7.64 15.58 -15.68
N LEU A 293 7.68 14.91 -16.83
CA LEU A 293 8.83 14.10 -17.24
C LEU A 293 10.03 14.96 -17.70
N ILE A 294 9.83 16.27 -17.91
CA ILE A 294 10.88 17.21 -18.31
C ILE A 294 11.77 17.59 -17.12
N THR A 295 11.18 17.67 -15.92
CA THR A 295 11.92 17.92 -14.67
C THR A 295 11.66 16.80 -13.66
N PRO A 296 12.26 15.61 -13.85
CA PRO A 296 11.98 14.47 -12.98
C PRO A 296 12.39 14.76 -11.54
N MET A 297 11.45 14.68 -10.60
CA MET A 297 11.80 14.74 -9.18
C MET A 297 12.29 13.37 -8.71
N GLU A 298 13.33 13.38 -7.89
CA GLU A 298 13.79 12.18 -7.21
C GLU A 298 12.89 11.86 -6.01
N ALA A 299 12.64 10.56 -5.78
CA ALA A 299 11.94 10.13 -4.58
C ALA A 299 12.85 10.30 -3.37
N LYS A 300 12.33 10.93 -2.31
CA LYS A 300 13.01 10.93 -1.00
C LYS A 300 12.73 9.59 -0.33
N ILE A 301 13.75 8.77 -0.13
CA ILE A 301 13.64 7.48 0.57
C ILE A 301 14.52 7.53 1.81
N ASP A 302 13.89 7.72 2.96
CA ASP A 302 14.55 7.72 4.27
C ASP A 302 14.85 6.27 4.70
N PRO A 303 16.04 5.98 5.24
CA PRO A 303 16.36 4.67 5.80
C PRO A 303 15.34 4.25 6.86
N PHE A 304 14.99 2.96 6.87
CA PHE A 304 13.99 2.42 7.79
C PHE A 304 14.52 1.15 8.45
N GLN A 305 14.27 1.05 9.75
CA GLN A 305 14.50 -0.18 10.51
C GLN A 305 13.28 -0.53 11.35
N SER A 306 12.64 -1.65 11.03
CA SER A 306 11.47 -2.15 11.76
C SER A 306 11.90 -2.71 13.11
N LYS A 307 11.32 -2.16 14.19
CA LYS A 307 11.67 -2.54 15.57
C LYS A 307 10.48 -3.22 16.24
N VAL A 308 10.76 -4.23 17.06
CA VAL A 308 9.75 -4.93 17.88
C VAL A 308 9.08 -3.99 18.87
N ARG A 309 9.83 -3.02 19.40
CA ARG A 309 9.29 -1.95 20.25
C ARG A 309 9.72 -0.61 19.70
N LEU A 310 8.75 0.25 19.42
CA LEU A 310 8.98 1.65 19.10
C LEU A 310 9.10 2.46 20.39
N ASN A 311 9.63 3.68 20.30
CA ASN A 311 9.73 4.57 21.46
C ASN A 311 8.32 4.98 21.91
N PRO A 312 7.87 4.59 23.12
CA PRO A 312 6.50 4.86 23.57
C PRO A 312 6.22 6.35 23.80
N PHE A 313 7.26 7.18 23.91
CA PHE A 313 7.16 8.62 24.17
C PHE A 313 7.13 9.47 22.90
N TYR A 314 7.14 8.86 21.71
CA TYR A 314 7.24 9.61 20.46
C TYR A 314 5.90 10.21 19.99
N LEU A 315 4.77 9.58 20.34
CA LEU A 315 3.43 10.06 19.96
C LEU A 315 3.16 11.52 20.42
N PRO A 316 3.45 11.92 21.68
CA PRO A 316 3.42 13.32 22.08
C PRO A 316 4.20 14.27 21.17
N TRP A 317 5.42 13.87 20.78
CA TRP A 317 6.30 14.69 19.94
C TRP A 317 5.76 14.82 18.53
N ALA A 318 5.25 13.72 17.96
CA ALA A 318 4.62 13.73 16.65
C ALA A 318 3.43 14.69 16.63
N MET A 319 2.54 14.58 17.62
CA MET A 319 1.40 15.49 17.75
C MET A 319 1.84 16.93 17.97
N ARG A 320 2.81 17.18 18.86
CA ARG A 320 3.33 18.52 19.06
C ARG A 320 3.80 19.15 17.75
N GLY A 321 4.54 18.39 16.93
CA GLY A 321 5.01 18.80 15.61
C GLY A 321 3.86 19.19 14.68
N ILE A 322 2.83 18.35 14.60
CA ILE A 322 1.61 18.63 13.83
C ILE A 322 0.94 19.93 14.28
N PHE A 323 0.79 20.15 15.59
CA PHE A 323 0.17 21.36 16.12
C PHE A 323 1.02 22.63 15.94
N ASP A 324 2.35 22.50 15.87
CA ASP A 324 3.27 23.63 15.67
C ASP A 324 3.54 23.94 14.19
N ASP A 325 3.11 23.09 13.26
CA ASP A 325 3.34 23.30 11.83
C ASP A 325 2.43 24.41 11.30
N THR A 326 3.01 25.56 10.99
CA THR A 326 2.28 26.74 10.50
C THR A 326 1.58 26.49 9.17
N ARG A 327 2.04 25.51 8.37
CA ARG A 327 1.39 25.13 7.11
C ARG A 327 0.06 24.42 7.37
N ILE A 328 -0.04 23.68 8.47
CA ILE A 328 -1.29 23.04 8.92
C ILE A 328 -2.23 24.08 9.53
N SER A 329 -1.73 24.97 10.40
CA SER A 329 -2.57 25.96 11.06
C SER A 329 -3.14 27.01 10.09
N ASN A 330 -2.40 27.34 9.04
CA ASN A 330 -2.79 28.34 8.03
C ASN A 330 -3.68 27.77 6.91
N ASP A 331 -3.77 26.44 6.79
CA ASP A 331 -4.71 25.79 5.88
C ASP A 331 -6.09 25.66 6.55
N PRO A 332 -7.16 26.29 6.01
CA PRO A 332 -8.47 26.28 6.66
C PRO A 332 -9.08 24.89 6.84
N ILE A 333 -8.81 23.96 5.90
CA ILE A 333 -9.36 22.61 5.92
C ILE A 333 -8.63 21.78 6.98
N LEU A 334 -7.29 21.79 6.94
CA LEU A 334 -6.48 21.00 7.88
C LEU A 334 -6.61 21.52 9.31
N SER A 335 -6.67 22.85 9.49
CA SER A 335 -6.89 23.47 10.80
C SER A 335 -8.24 23.10 11.40
N GLN A 336 -9.30 23.04 10.59
CA GLN A 336 -10.62 22.61 11.05
C GLN A 336 -10.66 21.12 11.39
N GLU A 337 -10.06 20.27 10.56
CA GLU A 337 -9.96 18.82 10.82
C GLU A 337 -9.17 18.56 12.12
N LEU A 338 -8.08 19.30 12.35
CA LEU A 338 -7.29 19.21 13.58
C LEU A 338 -8.08 19.63 14.84
N LYS A 339 -8.96 20.64 14.73
CA LYS A 339 -9.88 21.02 15.81
C LYS A 339 -10.90 19.91 16.08
N ASN A 340 -11.45 19.30 15.03
CA ASN A 340 -12.41 18.20 15.16
C ASN A 340 -11.75 16.97 15.82
N LEU A 341 -10.49 16.65 15.47
CA LEU A 341 -9.72 15.58 16.12
C LEU A 341 -9.62 15.75 17.63
N LYS A 342 -9.50 17.00 18.11
CA LYS A 342 -9.46 17.31 19.53
C LYS A 342 -10.78 16.98 20.22
N VAL A 343 -11.91 17.36 19.59
CA VAL A 343 -13.24 17.04 20.09
C VAL A 343 -13.45 15.53 20.16
N LEU A 344 -13.09 14.81 19.09
CA LEU A 344 -13.15 13.34 19.05
C LEU A 344 -12.27 12.70 20.12
N TYR A 345 -11.06 13.23 20.35
CA TYR A 345 -10.15 12.73 21.39
C TYR A 345 -10.76 12.83 22.79
N ASP A 346 -11.40 13.96 23.10
CA ASP A 346 -12.00 14.20 24.41
C ASP A 346 -13.16 13.25 24.69
N SER A 347 -14.00 12.97 23.69
CA SER A 347 -15.11 12.01 23.79
C SER A 347 -14.69 10.54 23.63
N TRP A 348 -13.48 10.26 23.11
CA TRP A 348 -13.06 8.90 22.79
C TRP A 348 -12.92 8.01 24.03
N SER A 349 -13.68 6.92 24.12
CA SER A 349 -13.58 5.96 25.25
C SER A 349 -13.07 4.61 24.76
N PRO A 350 -11.74 4.38 24.76
CA PRO A 350 -11.15 3.17 24.20
C PRO A 350 -11.49 1.89 25.00
N ALA A 351 -12.00 0.88 24.29
CA ALA A 351 -12.44 -0.39 24.88
C ALA A 351 -11.27 -1.28 25.36
N SER A 352 -10.13 -1.27 24.67
CA SER A 352 -9.01 -2.15 24.95
C SER A 352 -7.90 -1.48 25.77
N ALA A 353 -7.11 -2.27 26.50
CA ALA A 353 -5.96 -1.77 27.27
C ALA A 353 -4.92 -1.09 26.37
N LYS A 354 -4.67 -1.65 25.17
CA LYS A 354 -3.76 -1.06 24.17
C LYS A 354 -4.23 0.33 23.72
N LEU A 355 -5.52 0.49 23.46
CA LEU A 355 -6.07 1.77 23.03
C LEU A 355 -6.14 2.79 24.19
N ARG A 356 -6.39 2.33 25.43
CA ARG A 356 -6.26 3.18 26.63
C ARG A 356 -4.84 3.71 26.79
N GLU A 357 -3.83 2.88 26.55
CA GLU A 357 -2.43 3.30 26.58
C GLU A 357 -2.13 4.35 25.50
N ILE A 358 -2.67 4.20 24.29
CA ILE A 358 -2.56 5.21 23.23
C ILE A 358 -3.25 6.51 23.63
N LYS A 359 -4.46 6.44 24.19
CA LYS A 359 -5.15 7.64 24.70
C LYS A 359 -4.28 8.36 25.73
N PHE A 360 -3.69 7.64 26.68
CA PHE A 360 -2.78 8.20 27.67
C PHE A 360 -1.53 8.84 27.02
N ARG A 361 -0.88 8.15 26.08
CA ARG A 361 0.28 8.70 25.36
C ARG A 361 -0.07 9.93 24.52
N LEU A 362 -1.32 10.08 24.09
CA LEU A 362 -1.82 11.25 23.36
C LEU A 362 -2.40 12.33 24.29
N GLU A 363 -2.39 12.15 25.61
CA GLU A 363 -2.90 13.14 26.57
C GLU A 363 -2.31 14.55 26.43
N PRO A 364 -1.03 14.73 26.01
CA PRO A 364 -0.49 16.06 25.71
C PRO A 364 -1.27 16.86 24.66
N LEU A 365 -2.17 16.23 23.87
CA LEU A 365 -3.14 16.92 23.01
C LEU A 365 -4.02 17.92 23.77
N LYS A 366 -4.27 17.67 25.06
CA LYS A 366 -5.07 18.56 25.91
C LYS A 366 -4.32 19.84 26.32
N ALA A 367 -2.99 19.78 26.38
CA ALA A 367 -2.17 20.84 26.97
C ALA A 367 -1.90 22.05 26.05
N LYS A 368 -2.16 21.95 24.75
CA LYS A 368 -2.12 23.08 23.79
C LYS A 368 -3.52 23.68 23.56
N LEU A 369 -4.24 23.95 24.63
CA LEU A 369 -5.39 24.86 24.63
C LEU A 369 -4.92 26.25 25.00
#